data_AF-A0A972D8B6-F1
#
_entry.id   AF-A0A972D8B6-F1
#
_cell.length_a   1.000
_cell.length_b   1.000
_cell.length_c   1.000
_cell.angle_alpha   90.00
_cell.angle_beta   90.00
_cell.angle_gamma   90.00
#
_symmetry.space_group_name_H-M   'P 1'
#
loop_
_entity.id
_entity.type
_entity.pdbx_description
1 polymer ?
#
loop_
_entity_poly.entity_id
_entity_poly.type
_entity_poly.pdbx_seq_one_letter_code
_entity_poly.pdbx_strand_id
1 'polypeptide(L)'
;MAPIDLDAFLDFIRERTDETVIDALNAMPRGDLARLSAAVRNALEACPIPIERGKRAAVAERRARLRRAEALLEARKGDPTRLIGFARERWVEGGKHLEYLRLMVAFGRREAALDLAFALLERDFDEDQEELERFVEEVLAVPEGHAAALEAYLREPSAEAFDALLRFAPPALAEHRLRHTVRKLLVAGADPVRLLEVAGPRALTEEMQARIDDGEIPAAELARLPEHHPDFAPDWLGLAARSALAKGDQLGTIRHLRGALRHAGHSAERAREHLETVRELAEPDLLELLDRAGLR
;
A
#
# COMPACT_ATOMS: atom_id res chain seq x y z
N MET A 1 -28.24 -33.81 25.00
CA MET A 1 -27.24 -32.86 24.47
C MET A 1 -27.96 -31.55 24.16
N ALA A 2 -27.45 -30.42 24.65
CA ALA A 2 -28.10 -29.13 24.42
C ALA A 2 -27.98 -28.68 22.94
N PRO A 3 -29.03 -28.08 22.36
CA PRO A 3 -28.96 -27.45 21.04
C PRO A 3 -27.98 -26.27 21.05
N ILE A 4 -27.36 -26.00 19.90
CA ILE A 4 -26.55 -24.79 19.72
C ILE A 4 -27.48 -23.60 19.60
N ASP A 5 -27.23 -22.57 20.42
CA ASP A 5 -27.95 -21.32 20.35
C ASP A 5 -27.45 -20.49 19.16
N LEU A 6 -28.12 -20.65 18.02
CA LEU A 6 -27.77 -19.97 16.78
C LEU A 6 -28.00 -18.46 16.87
N ASP A 7 -29.08 -18.02 17.52
CA ASP A 7 -29.38 -16.60 17.62
C ASP A 7 -28.34 -15.89 18.50
N ALA A 8 -27.91 -16.52 19.60
CA ALA A 8 -26.79 -16.02 20.41
C ALA A 8 -25.48 -15.93 19.62
N PHE A 9 -25.18 -16.90 18.73
CA PHE A 9 -24.01 -16.81 17.86
C PHE A 9 -24.14 -15.67 16.83
N LEU A 10 -25.32 -15.47 16.24
CA LEU A 10 -25.57 -14.39 15.28
C LEU A 10 -25.46 -13.01 15.93
N ASP A 11 -25.87 -12.86 17.19
CA ASP A 11 -25.67 -11.64 17.96
C ASP A 11 -24.20 -11.47 18.36
N PHE A 12 -23.52 -12.55 18.74
CA PHE A 12 -22.08 -12.54 19.04
C PHE A 12 -21.23 -12.02 17.87
N ILE A 13 -21.49 -12.48 16.64
CA ILE A 13 -20.75 -12.02 15.45
C ILE A 13 -21.13 -10.59 15.03
N ARG A 14 -22.36 -10.14 15.33
CA ARG A 14 -22.80 -8.77 15.02
C ARG A 14 -21.97 -7.73 15.75
N GLU A 15 -21.62 -8.02 16.99
CA GLU A 15 -20.98 -7.06 17.91
C GLU A 15 -19.45 -7.11 17.90
N ARG A 16 -18.86 -7.99 17.07
CA ARG A 16 -17.41 -8.27 17.09
C ARG A 16 -16.80 -8.22 15.70
N THR A 17 -15.51 -7.89 15.70
CA THR A 17 -14.67 -7.95 14.50
C THR A 17 -14.54 -9.40 14.03
N ASP A 18 -14.32 -9.60 12.73
CA ASP A 18 -14.16 -10.93 12.15
C ASP A 18 -12.97 -11.68 12.78
N GLU A 19 -11.89 -10.98 13.12
CA GLU A 19 -10.72 -11.52 13.84
C GLU A 19 -11.10 -12.13 15.19
N THR A 20 -11.80 -11.36 16.05
CA THR A 20 -12.26 -11.84 17.37
C THR A 20 -13.16 -13.07 17.23
N VAL A 21 -14.00 -13.10 16.18
CA VAL A 21 -14.88 -14.25 15.93
C VAL A 21 -14.09 -15.47 15.46
N ILE A 22 -13.09 -15.30 14.60
CA ILE A 22 -12.22 -16.38 14.15
C ILE A 22 -11.49 -17.01 15.33
N ASP A 23 -10.95 -16.21 16.25
CA ASP A 23 -10.28 -16.72 17.46
C ASP A 23 -11.24 -17.54 18.34
N ALA A 24 -12.47 -17.05 18.54
CA ALA A 24 -13.50 -17.78 19.27
C ALA A 24 -13.86 -19.11 18.58
N LEU A 25 -13.96 -19.11 17.24
CA LEU A 25 -14.21 -20.33 16.46
C LEU A 25 -13.04 -21.31 16.52
N ASN A 26 -11.80 -20.82 16.60
CA ASN A 26 -10.60 -21.64 16.75
C ASN A 26 -10.52 -22.30 18.13
N ALA A 27 -11.00 -21.63 19.18
CA ALA A 27 -11.10 -22.19 20.53
C ALA A 27 -12.25 -23.18 20.71
N MET A 28 -13.21 -23.25 19.78
CA MET A 28 -14.40 -24.08 19.89
C MET A 28 -14.11 -25.58 19.67
N PRO A 29 -14.70 -26.50 20.46
CA PRO A 29 -14.57 -27.93 20.24
C PRO A 29 -15.05 -28.35 18.84
N ARG A 30 -14.34 -29.29 18.19
CA ARG A 30 -14.66 -29.75 16.83
C ARG A 30 -16.11 -30.23 16.67
N GLY A 31 -16.67 -30.88 17.69
CA GLY A 31 -18.07 -31.35 17.69
C GLY A 31 -19.08 -30.21 17.71
N ASP A 32 -18.79 -29.12 18.43
CA ASP A 32 -19.65 -27.94 18.51
C ASP A 32 -19.58 -27.14 17.21
N LEU A 33 -18.39 -27.01 16.64
CA LEU A 33 -18.20 -26.37 15.34
C LEU A 33 -18.97 -27.08 14.22
N ALA A 34 -18.95 -28.42 14.19
CA ALA A 34 -19.69 -29.20 13.19
C ALA A 34 -21.20 -28.99 13.31
N ARG A 35 -21.71 -28.98 14.55
CA ARG A 35 -23.12 -28.69 14.84
C ARG A 35 -23.49 -27.25 14.46
N LEU A 36 -22.62 -26.27 14.73
CA LEU A 36 -22.85 -24.87 14.38
C LEU A 36 -22.88 -24.69 12.86
N SER A 37 -21.94 -25.32 12.15
CA SER A 37 -21.88 -25.30 10.69
C SER A 37 -23.13 -25.90 10.05
N ALA A 38 -23.68 -26.98 10.61
CA ALA A 38 -24.95 -27.55 10.16
C ALA A 38 -26.13 -26.62 10.47
N ALA A 39 -26.18 -26.03 11.67
CA ALA A 39 -27.24 -25.10 12.07
C ALA A 39 -27.28 -23.85 11.19
N VAL A 40 -26.13 -23.23 10.91
CA VAL A 40 -26.02 -22.05 10.03
C VAL A 40 -26.49 -22.38 8.62
N ARG A 41 -26.04 -23.52 8.04
CA ARG A 41 -26.43 -23.94 6.69
C ARG A 41 -27.93 -24.17 6.58
N ASN A 42 -28.50 -24.97 7.49
CA ASN A 42 -29.93 -25.25 7.50
C ASN A 42 -30.76 -23.97 7.67
N ALA A 43 -30.32 -23.05 8.53
CA ALA A 43 -30.99 -21.77 8.72
C ALA A 43 -30.88 -20.85 7.48
N LEU A 44 -29.75 -20.87 6.78
CA LEU A 44 -29.55 -20.09 5.55
C LEU A 44 -30.38 -20.63 4.38
N GLU A 45 -30.49 -21.95 4.26
CA GLU A 45 -31.35 -22.62 3.27
C GLU A 45 -32.83 -22.35 3.53
N ALA A 46 -33.25 -22.35 4.81
CA ALA A 46 -34.61 -22.03 5.21
C ALA A 46 -34.94 -20.52 5.15
N CYS A 47 -33.93 -19.64 5.11
CA CYS A 47 -34.13 -18.20 5.10
C CYS A 47 -34.53 -17.70 3.70
N PRO A 48 -35.70 -17.06 3.51
CA PRO A 48 -36.16 -16.63 2.19
C PRO A 48 -35.21 -15.66 1.50
N ILE A 49 -35.15 -15.70 0.17
CA ILE A 49 -34.50 -14.65 -0.63
C ILE A 49 -35.40 -13.41 -0.62
N PRO A 50 -34.90 -12.21 -0.27
CA PRO A 50 -35.74 -11.02 -0.21
C PRO A 50 -36.16 -10.54 -1.61
N ILE A 51 -37.36 -10.94 -2.05
CA ILE A 51 -37.92 -10.57 -3.38
C ILE A 51 -38.94 -9.42 -3.29
N GLU A 52 -39.52 -9.07 -2.12
CA GLU A 52 -40.64 -8.08 -1.98
C GLU A 52 -40.45 -6.97 -0.91
N ARG A 53 -40.90 -5.74 -1.19
CA ARG A 53 -40.44 -4.47 -0.54
C ARG A 53 -40.76 -4.28 0.96
N GLY A 54 -41.79 -4.90 1.54
CA GLY A 54 -42.32 -4.50 2.86
C GLY A 54 -41.72 -5.17 4.11
N LYS A 55 -41.44 -6.49 4.07
CA LYS A 55 -40.75 -7.25 5.14
C LYS A 55 -39.27 -7.52 4.81
N ARG A 56 -38.75 -6.79 3.83
CA ARG A 56 -37.47 -7.02 3.16
C ARG A 56 -36.28 -6.81 4.10
N ALA A 57 -36.35 -5.82 4.99
CA ALA A 57 -35.21 -5.42 5.82
C ALA A 57 -34.79 -6.50 6.83
N ALA A 58 -35.70 -6.97 7.68
CA ALA A 58 -35.36 -7.96 8.72
C ALA A 58 -34.95 -9.33 8.14
N VAL A 59 -35.60 -9.76 7.05
CA VAL A 59 -35.23 -11.02 6.36
C VAL A 59 -33.90 -10.87 5.64
N ALA A 60 -33.66 -9.75 4.95
CA ALA A 60 -32.38 -9.47 4.31
C ALA A 60 -31.24 -9.39 5.33
N GLU A 61 -31.47 -8.71 6.46
CA GLU A 61 -30.50 -8.60 7.55
C GLU A 61 -30.18 -9.97 8.15
N ARG A 62 -31.21 -10.78 8.48
CA ARG A 62 -30.99 -12.14 8.98
C ARG A 62 -30.21 -12.99 7.97
N ARG A 63 -30.56 -12.93 6.68
CA ARG A 63 -29.85 -13.66 5.62
C ARG A 63 -28.40 -13.19 5.45
N ALA A 64 -28.14 -11.89 5.55
CA ALA A 64 -26.79 -11.34 5.51
C ALA A 64 -25.94 -11.82 6.69
N ARG A 65 -26.49 -11.82 7.91
CA ARG A 65 -25.81 -12.37 9.09
C ARG A 65 -25.50 -13.86 8.95
N LEU A 66 -26.45 -14.65 8.43
CA LEU A 66 -26.24 -16.07 8.17
C LEU A 66 -25.16 -16.32 7.10
N ARG A 67 -25.10 -15.50 6.04
CA ARG A 67 -24.02 -15.58 5.04
C ARG A 67 -22.65 -15.22 5.62
N ARG A 68 -22.57 -14.19 6.47
CA ARG A 68 -21.33 -13.85 7.19
C ARG A 68 -20.91 -15.00 8.11
N ALA A 69 -21.84 -15.59 8.87
CA ALA A 69 -21.60 -16.75 9.71
C ALA A 69 -21.05 -17.95 8.92
N GLU A 70 -21.63 -18.25 7.76
CA GLU A 70 -21.15 -19.32 6.88
C GLU A 70 -19.73 -19.03 6.37
N ALA A 71 -19.48 -17.80 5.92
CA ALA A 71 -18.16 -17.39 5.44
C ALA A 71 -17.08 -17.46 6.54
N LEU A 72 -17.40 -17.09 7.78
CA LEU A 72 -16.49 -17.22 8.94
C LEU A 72 -16.11 -18.70 9.19
N LEU A 73 -17.10 -19.60 9.08
CA LEU A 73 -16.88 -21.03 9.25
C LEU A 73 -16.08 -21.67 8.09
N GLU A 74 -16.27 -21.18 6.86
CA GLU A 74 -15.46 -21.55 5.69
C GLU A 74 -14.02 -21.05 5.80
N ALA A 75 -13.86 -19.80 6.23
CA ALA A 75 -12.56 -19.18 6.44
C ALA A 75 -11.71 -19.95 7.45
N ARG A 76 -12.34 -20.40 8.55
CA ARG A 76 -11.68 -21.29 9.53
C ARG A 76 -11.27 -22.63 8.92
N LYS A 77 -11.98 -23.15 7.92
CA LYS A 77 -11.63 -24.40 7.20
C LYS A 77 -10.51 -24.17 6.17
N GLY A 78 -10.01 -22.95 6.02
CA GLY A 78 -8.94 -22.58 5.11
C GLY A 78 -9.40 -21.89 3.83
N ASP A 79 -10.71 -21.59 3.67
CA ASP A 79 -11.21 -20.83 2.52
C ASP A 79 -11.82 -19.49 2.95
N PRO A 80 -11.01 -18.42 3.02
CA PRO A 80 -11.48 -17.09 3.42
C PRO A 80 -12.10 -16.27 2.29
N THR A 81 -12.22 -16.83 1.08
CA THR A 81 -12.55 -16.06 -0.13
C THR A 81 -13.84 -15.27 0.01
N ARG A 82 -14.91 -15.91 0.51
CA ARG A 82 -16.21 -15.24 0.71
C ARG A 82 -16.16 -14.20 1.82
N LEU A 83 -15.43 -14.48 2.90
CA LEU A 83 -15.31 -13.56 4.03
C LEU A 83 -14.59 -12.28 3.63
N ILE A 84 -13.49 -12.40 2.89
CA ILE A 84 -12.75 -11.28 2.31
C ILE A 84 -13.63 -10.52 1.31
N GLY A 85 -14.42 -11.22 0.49
CA GLY A 85 -15.40 -10.60 -0.41
C GLY A 85 -16.41 -9.72 0.33
N PHE A 86 -17.05 -10.24 1.37
CA PHE A 86 -18.00 -9.48 2.18
C PHE A 86 -17.35 -8.31 2.93
N ALA A 87 -16.12 -8.48 3.42
CA ALA A 87 -15.39 -7.39 4.05
C ALA A 87 -15.05 -6.28 3.06
N ARG A 88 -14.66 -6.64 1.83
CA ARG A 88 -14.42 -5.68 0.74
C ARG A 88 -15.68 -4.90 0.38
N GLU A 89 -16.82 -5.60 0.22
CA GLU A 89 -18.11 -4.96 -0.08
C GLU A 89 -18.47 -3.92 1.00
N ARG A 90 -18.40 -4.32 2.28
CA ARG A 90 -18.63 -3.40 3.41
C ARG A 90 -17.68 -2.21 3.41
N TRP A 91 -16.39 -2.43 3.13
CA TRP A 91 -15.40 -1.37 3.05
C TRP A 91 -15.71 -0.37 1.93
N VAL A 92 -16.05 -0.85 0.73
CA VAL A 92 -16.44 0.00 -0.42
C VAL A 92 -17.72 0.79 -0.13
N GLU A 93 -18.62 0.26 0.69
CA GLU A 93 -19.84 0.93 1.16
C GLU A 93 -19.60 1.94 2.30
N GLY A 94 -18.34 2.25 2.64
CA GLY A 94 -17.96 3.22 3.67
C GLY A 94 -17.62 2.60 5.03
N GLY A 95 -17.34 1.29 5.07
CA GLY A 95 -16.83 0.61 6.26
C GLY A 95 -15.38 1.00 6.61
N LYS A 96 -14.96 0.66 7.83
CA LYS A 96 -13.62 0.99 8.36
C LYS A 96 -12.50 0.28 7.60
N HIS A 97 -11.44 1.02 7.28
CA HIS A 97 -10.27 0.51 6.54
C HIS A 97 -9.58 -0.63 7.29
N LEU A 98 -9.32 -0.45 8.59
CA LEU A 98 -8.54 -1.40 9.39
C LEU A 98 -9.20 -2.76 9.55
N GLU A 99 -10.53 -2.83 9.57
CA GLU A 99 -11.24 -4.11 9.67
C GLU A 99 -10.94 -5.00 8.45
N TYR A 100 -10.94 -4.40 7.26
CA TYR A 100 -10.63 -5.10 6.02
C TYR A 100 -9.14 -5.48 5.95
N LEU A 101 -8.25 -4.56 6.31
CA LEU A 101 -6.81 -4.79 6.27
C LEU A 101 -6.36 -5.87 7.25
N ARG A 102 -6.84 -5.85 8.50
CA ARG A 102 -6.55 -6.89 9.50
C ARG A 102 -7.02 -8.27 9.04
N LEU A 103 -8.21 -8.33 8.43
CA LEU A 103 -8.72 -9.57 7.86
C LEU A 103 -7.82 -10.11 6.74
N MET A 104 -7.34 -9.24 5.84
CA MET A 104 -6.41 -9.63 4.79
C MET A 104 -5.12 -10.24 5.38
N VAL A 105 -4.55 -9.60 6.40
CA VAL A 105 -3.34 -10.10 7.10
C VAL A 105 -3.61 -11.44 7.78
N ALA A 106 -4.73 -11.59 8.50
CA ALA A 106 -5.10 -12.82 9.19
C ALA A 106 -5.20 -14.03 8.25
N PHE A 107 -5.50 -13.79 6.97
CA PHE A 107 -5.58 -14.82 5.93
C PHE A 107 -4.41 -14.82 4.96
N GLY A 108 -3.25 -14.31 5.39
CA GLY A 108 -1.99 -14.43 4.66
C GLY A 108 -1.83 -13.49 3.47
N ARG A 109 -2.72 -12.51 3.27
CA ARG A 109 -2.63 -11.49 2.21
C ARG A 109 -1.89 -10.25 2.68
N ARG A 110 -0.73 -10.45 3.30
CA ARG A 110 0.01 -9.40 4.00
C ARG A 110 0.49 -8.28 3.08
N GLU A 111 1.14 -8.64 1.97
CA GLU A 111 1.68 -7.66 1.00
C GLU A 111 0.57 -6.79 0.42
N ALA A 112 -0.51 -7.40 -0.07
CA ALA A 112 -1.66 -6.66 -0.59
C ALA A 112 -2.35 -5.75 0.46
N ALA A 113 -2.30 -6.13 1.75
CA ALA A 113 -2.80 -5.28 2.82
C ALA A 113 -1.87 -4.07 3.06
N LEU A 114 -0.55 -4.26 2.97
CA LEU A 114 0.42 -3.18 3.06
C LEU A 114 0.31 -2.22 1.88
N ASP A 115 0.22 -2.73 0.65
CA ASP A 115 0.05 -1.90 -0.55
C ASP A 115 -1.18 -1.00 -0.46
N LEU A 116 -2.31 -1.59 -0.04
CA LEU A 116 -3.54 -0.82 0.18
C LEU A 116 -3.40 0.17 1.33
N ALA A 117 -2.73 -0.20 2.42
CA ALA A 117 -2.49 0.70 3.54
C ALA A 117 -1.64 1.91 3.13
N PHE A 118 -0.58 1.72 2.33
CA PHE A 118 0.21 2.83 1.82
C PHE A 118 -0.59 3.73 0.87
N ALA A 119 -1.36 3.15 -0.05
CA ALA A 119 -2.23 3.93 -0.94
C ALA A 119 -3.29 4.75 -0.17
N LEU A 120 -3.72 4.27 1.00
CA LEU A 120 -4.62 5.03 1.88
C LEU A 120 -3.87 6.16 2.62
N LEU A 121 -2.65 5.90 3.11
CA LEU A 121 -1.81 6.92 3.76
C LEU A 121 -1.41 8.07 2.83
N GLU A 122 -1.35 7.84 1.52
CA GLU A 122 -1.01 8.86 0.51
C GLU A 122 -2.16 9.83 0.19
N ARG A 123 -3.40 9.50 0.58
CA ARG A 123 -4.59 10.26 0.18
C ARG A 123 -4.98 11.40 1.13
N ASP A 124 -4.11 11.75 2.09
CA ASP A 124 -4.34 12.78 3.12
C ASP A 124 -5.74 12.68 3.74
N PHE A 125 -6.05 11.51 4.32
CA PHE A 125 -7.24 11.33 5.14
C PHE A 125 -6.92 11.68 6.60
N ASP A 126 -7.59 12.71 7.15
CA ASP A 126 -7.44 13.11 8.56
C ASP A 126 -7.94 12.06 9.55
N GLU A 127 -8.92 11.24 9.16
CA GLU A 127 -9.49 10.18 10.01
C GLU A 127 -8.67 8.88 9.87
N ASP A 128 -8.29 8.29 11.00
CA ASP A 128 -7.60 6.99 11.14
C ASP A 128 -6.13 6.92 10.68
N GLN A 129 -5.46 8.03 10.30
CA GLN A 129 -4.05 8.00 9.85
C GLN A 129 -3.10 7.38 10.89
N GLU A 130 -3.19 7.79 12.17
CA GLU A 130 -2.36 7.23 13.24
C GLU A 130 -2.61 5.72 13.43
N GLU A 131 -3.88 5.29 13.31
CA GLU A 131 -4.22 3.89 13.46
C GLU A 131 -3.70 3.05 12.29
N LEU A 132 -3.72 3.62 11.08
CA LEU A 132 -3.19 3.01 9.87
C LEU A 132 -1.66 2.92 9.90
N GLU A 133 -0.98 3.96 10.40
CA GLU A 133 0.46 3.90 10.66
C GLU A 133 0.80 2.78 11.66
N ARG A 134 0.10 2.72 12.79
CA ARG A 134 0.30 1.62 13.77
C ARG A 134 0.08 0.25 13.14
N PHE A 135 -0.94 0.09 12.29
CA PHE A 135 -1.18 -1.15 11.57
C PHE A 135 0.01 -1.50 10.65
N VAL A 136 0.52 -0.57 9.86
CA VAL A 136 1.69 -0.80 9.00
C VAL A 136 2.90 -1.18 9.83
N GLU A 137 3.16 -0.48 10.94
CA GLU A 137 4.28 -0.76 11.83
C GLU A 137 4.20 -2.17 12.45
N GLU A 138 3.01 -2.58 12.88
CA GLU A 138 2.69 -3.92 13.40
C GLU A 138 2.95 -5.00 12.34
N VAL A 139 2.39 -4.84 11.15
CA VAL A 139 2.49 -5.83 10.06
C VAL A 139 3.91 -5.97 9.54
N LEU A 140 4.66 -4.88 9.49
CA LEU A 140 6.07 -4.90 9.11
C LEU A 140 6.97 -5.46 10.21
N ALA A 141 6.47 -5.62 11.45
CA ALA A 141 7.26 -5.93 12.63
C ALA A 141 8.42 -4.94 12.83
N VAL A 142 8.09 -3.63 12.87
CA VAL A 142 9.09 -2.59 13.19
C VAL A 142 9.76 -2.91 14.52
N PRO A 143 11.11 -3.01 14.58
CA PRO A 143 11.79 -3.31 15.83
C PRO A 143 11.71 -2.13 16.79
N GLU A 144 11.70 -2.44 18.09
CA GLU A 144 11.90 -1.45 19.14
C GLU A 144 13.21 -0.68 18.89
N GLY A 145 13.18 0.64 19.03
CA GLY A 145 14.33 1.52 18.76
C GLY A 145 14.44 2.02 17.31
N HIS A 146 13.59 1.58 16.38
CA HIS A 146 13.57 2.13 15.02
C HIS A 146 13.31 3.64 15.00
N ALA A 147 12.45 4.15 15.88
CA ALA A 147 12.21 5.59 16.03
C ALA A 147 13.49 6.36 16.42
N ALA A 148 14.26 5.85 17.38
CA ALA A 148 15.54 6.45 17.77
C ALA A 148 16.59 6.38 16.63
N ALA A 149 16.55 5.32 15.81
CA ALA A 149 17.40 5.21 14.62
C ALA A 149 17.01 6.25 13.55
N LEU A 150 15.72 6.52 13.35
CA LEU A 150 15.23 7.60 12.47
C LEU A 150 15.76 8.95 12.96
N GLU A 151 15.65 9.25 14.26
CA GLU A 151 16.19 10.48 14.84
C GLU A 151 17.71 10.59 14.69
N ALA A 152 18.44 9.47 14.82
CA ALA A 152 19.88 9.44 14.59
C ALA A 152 20.22 9.75 13.14
N TYR A 153 19.49 9.16 12.19
CA TYR A 153 19.64 9.47 10.77
C TYR A 153 19.37 10.96 10.48
N LEU A 154 18.31 11.55 11.05
CA LEU A 154 17.98 12.96 10.83
C LEU A 154 19.08 13.91 11.33
N ARG A 155 19.77 13.55 12.42
CA ARG A 155 20.90 14.33 12.94
C ARG A 155 22.16 14.21 12.08
N GLU A 156 22.43 13.01 11.55
CA GLU A 156 23.63 12.73 10.77
C GLU A 156 23.32 11.75 9.62
N PRO A 157 22.81 12.25 8.48
CA PRO A 157 22.47 11.40 7.34
C PRO A 157 23.71 10.80 6.67
N SER A 158 23.81 9.47 6.69
CA SER A 158 24.82 8.69 5.97
C SER A 158 24.24 7.40 5.38
N ALA A 159 25.00 6.76 4.48
CA ALA A 159 24.62 5.46 3.92
C ALA A 159 24.55 4.37 5.01
N GLU A 160 25.49 4.38 5.96
CA GLU A 160 25.49 3.44 7.10
C GLU A 160 24.29 3.66 8.03
N ALA A 161 23.93 4.92 8.28
CA ALA A 161 22.75 5.27 9.05
C ALA A 161 21.46 4.80 8.34
N PHE A 162 21.38 4.99 7.02
CA PHE A 162 20.26 4.50 6.22
C PHE A 162 20.14 2.97 6.25
N ASP A 163 21.26 2.26 6.09
CA ASP A 163 21.28 0.80 6.19
C ASP A 163 20.93 0.28 7.58
N ALA A 164 21.26 1.04 8.63
CA ALA A 164 20.85 0.70 9.98
C ALA A 164 19.32 0.72 10.16
N LEU A 165 18.60 1.62 9.47
CA LEU A 165 17.13 1.69 9.51
C LEU A 165 16.46 0.45 8.90
N LEU A 166 17.11 -0.14 7.88
CA LEU A 166 16.58 -1.27 7.13
C LEU A 166 17.07 -2.61 7.67
N ARG A 167 17.92 -2.58 8.70
CA ARG A 167 18.46 -3.78 9.33
C ARG A 167 17.34 -4.60 9.95
N PHE A 168 17.48 -5.92 9.88
CA PHE A 168 16.54 -6.89 10.45
C PHE A 168 15.15 -6.90 9.81
N ALA A 169 14.94 -6.21 8.70
CA ALA A 169 13.75 -6.38 7.89
C ALA A 169 13.68 -7.84 7.36
N PRO A 170 12.58 -8.57 7.56
CA PRO A 170 12.39 -9.87 6.93
C PRO A 170 12.48 -9.71 5.40
N PRO A 171 13.15 -10.62 4.66
CA PRO A 171 13.30 -10.48 3.20
C PRO A 171 11.97 -10.29 2.45
N ALA A 172 10.90 -10.97 2.90
CA ALA A 172 9.56 -10.86 2.32
C ALA A 172 8.90 -9.48 2.52
N LEU A 173 9.41 -8.66 3.44
CA LEU A 173 8.86 -7.34 3.76
C LEU A 173 9.89 -6.22 3.57
N ALA A 174 11.04 -6.52 2.96
CA ALA A 174 12.15 -5.58 2.82
C ALA A 174 11.76 -4.35 1.99
N GLU A 175 10.98 -4.55 0.93
CA GLU A 175 10.46 -3.47 0.07
C GLU A 175 9.45 -2.59 0.81
N HIS A 176 8.44 -3.18 1.47
CA HIS A 176 7.49 -2.41 2.26
C HIS A 176 8.16 -1.70 3.46
N ARG A 177 9.18 -2.31 4.07
CA ARG A 177 10.02 -1.66 5.09
C ARG A 177 10.72 -0.44 4.51
N LEU A 178 11.34 -0.57 3.34
CA LEU A 178 12.01 0.54 2.65
C LEU A 178 11.02 1.68 2.36
N ARG A 179 9.84 1.35 1.81
CA ARG A 179 8.76 2.32 1.55
C ARG A 179 8.35 3.05 2.83
N HIS A 180 8.08 2.31 3.90
CA HIS A 180 7.73 2.88 5.21
C HIS A 180 8.83 3.79 5.76
N THR A 181 10.08 3.35 5.73
CA THR A 181 11.21 4.11 6.27
C THR A 181 11.42 5.42 5.51
N VAL A 182 11.38 5.41 4.18
CA VAL A 182 11.49 6.63 3.36
C VAL A 182 10.34 7.58 3.67
N ARG A 183 9.10 7.10 3.75
CA ARG A 183 7.95 7.91 4.15
C ARG A 183 8.14 8.56 5.52
N LYS A 184 8.50 7.78 6.55
CA LYS A 184 8.69 8.34 7.91
C LYS A 184 9.81 9.39 7.95
N LEU A 185 10.89 9.21 7.17
CA LEU A 185 11.94 10.20 7.05
C LEU A 185 11.43 11.50 6.40
N LEU A 186 10.69 11.40 5.29
CA LEU A 186 10.12 12.56 4.61
C LEU A 186 9.11 13.31 5.51
N VAL A 187 8.20 12.59 6.18
CA VAL A 187 7.24 13.15 7.15
C VAL A 187 7.96 13.83 8.31
N ALA A 188 9.09 13.27 8.77
CA ALA A 188 9.91 13.86 9.83
C ALA A 188 10.79 15.03 9.35
N GLY A 189 10.68 15.44 8.09
CA GLY A 189 11.39 16.60 7.53
C GLY A 189 12.81 16.30 7.05
N ALA A 190 13.15 15.05 6.75
CA ALA A 190 14.40 14.73 6.07
C ALA A 190 14.47 15.45 4.71
N ASP A 191 15.63 16.02 4.38
CA ASP A 191 15.88 16.59 3.06
C ASP A 191 15.83 15.49 1.99
N PRO A 192 14.89 15.55 1.02
CA PRO A 192 14.76 14.55 -0.03
C PRO A 192 16.01 14.42 -0.90
N VAL A 193 16.72 15.52 -1.17
CA VAL A 193 17.95 15.50 -1.98
C VAL A 193 19.03 14.75 -1.22
N ARG A 194 19.24 15.09 0.06
CA ARG A 194 20.22 14.40 0.90
C ARG A 194 19.90 12.91 1.05
N LEU A 195 18.62 12.55 1.17
CA LEU A 195 18.18 11.15 1.21
C LEU A 195 18.55 10.41 -0.09
N LEU A 196 18.33 11.02 -1.25
CA LEU A 196 18.73 10.44 -2.55
C LEU A 196 20.25 10.36 -2.70
N GLU A 197 21.02 11.32 -2.20
CA GLU A 197 22.48 11.26 -2.20
C GLU A 197 23.01 10.07 -1.39
N VAL A 198 22.45 9.80 -0.20
CA VAL A 198 22.99 8.75 0.69
C VAL A 198 22.43 7.36 0.39
N ALA A 199 21.13 7.26 0.07
CA ALA A 199 20.46 5.99 -0.19
C ALA A 199 20.45 5.62 -1.68
N GLY A 200 20.72 6.58 -2.56
CA GLY A 200 20.71 6.38 -3.99
C GLY A 200 19.34 5.94 -4.51
N PRO A 201 19.30 5.04 -5.51
CA PRO A 201 18.05 4.54 -6.10
C PRO A 201 17.12 3.83 -5.12
N ARG A 202 17.62 3.36 -3.96
CA ARG A 202 16.78 2.73 -2.94
C ARG A 202 15.78 3.71 -2.32
N ALA A 203 16.07 5.02 -2.35
CA ALA A 203 15.13 6.03 -1.89
C ALA A 203 14.05 6.40 -2.92
N LEU A 204 14.10 5.87 -4.15
CA LEU A 204 13.10 6.12 -5.21
C LEU A 204 11.79 5.34 -4.99
N THR A 205 11.17 5.51 -3.84
CA THR A 205 9.82 4.99 -3.55
C THR A 205 8.77 5.76 -4.35
N GLU A 206 7.53 5.26 -4.39
CA GLU A 206 6.39 5.96 -5.03
C GLU A 206 6.23 7.39 -4.50
N GLU A 207 6.32 7.59 -3.19
CA GLU A 207 6.25 8.92 -2.56
C GLU A 207 7.39 9.85 -3.03
N MET A 208 8.61 9.35 -3.13
CA MET A 208 9.74 10.13 -3.64
C MET A 208 9.57 10.48 -5.12
N GLN A 209 9.08 9.54 -5.93
CA GLN A 209 8.81 9.75 -7.35
C GLN A 209 7.72 10.80 -7.56
N ALA A 210 6.63 10.74 -6.79
CA ALA A 210 5.56 11.75 -6.84
C ALA A 210 6.11 13.16 -6.58
N ARG A 211 6.94 13.34 -5.54
CA ARG A 211 7.60 14.62 -5.26
C ARG A 211 8.50 15.11 -6.39
N ILE A 212 9.19 14.20 -7.07
CA ILE A 212 10.01 14.53 -8.26
C ILE A 212 9.11 14.98 -9.41
N ASP A 213 8.02 14.26 -9.66
CA ASP A 213 7.07 14.55 -10.73
C ASP A 213 6.27 15.83 -10.51
N ASP A 214 6.05 16.22 -9.26
CA ASP A 214 5.48 17.54 -8.90
C ASP A 214 6.54 18.66 -8.95
N GLY A 215 7.80 18.30 -9.20
CA GLY A 215 8.95 19.20 -9.22
C GLY A 215 9.29 19.77 -7.85
N GLU A 216 8.88 19.14 -6.74
CA GLU A 216 9.30 19.56 -5.40
C GLU A 216 10.82 19.50 -5.25
N ILE A 217 11.43 18.50 -5.89
CA ILE A 217 12.88 18.35 -5.96
C ILE A 217 13.39 19.03 -7.23
N PRO A 218 14.25 20.07 -7.14
CA PRO A 218 14.72 20.78 -8.32
C PRO A 218 15.52 19.89 -9.28
N ALA A 219 15.25 20.00 -10.57
CA ALA A 219 15.98 19.28 -11.62
C ALA A 219 17.51 19.44 -11.55
N ALA A 220 17.99 20.60 -11.11
CA ALA A 220 19.42 20.86 -10.94
C ALA A 220 20.07 19.99 -9.85
N GLU A 221 19.35 19.68 -8.78
CA GLU A 221 19.83 18.79 -7.71
C GLU A 221 19.84 17.34 -8.18
N LEU A 222 18.74 16.90 -8.82
CA LEU A 222 18.67 15.56 -9.42
C LEU A 222 19.78 15.32 -10.45
N ALA A 223 20.14 16.34 -11.23
CA ALA A 223 21.21 16.25 -12.22
C ALA A 223 22.62 16.17 -11.63
N ARG A 224 22.81 16.42 -10.32
CA ARG A 224 24.09 16.22 -9.61
C ARG A 224 24.22 14.84 -8.99
N LEU A 225 23.12 14.12 -8.77
CA LEU A 225 23.14 12.75 -8.20
C LEU A 225 24.00 11.73 -8.97
N PRO A 226 24.24 11.84 -10.30
CA PRO A 226 25.24 11.02 -10.99
C PRO A 226 26.66 11.12 -10.41
N GLU A 227 27.02 12.22 -9.73
CA GLU A 227 28.33 12.38 -9.06
C GLU A 227 28.48 11.42 -7.87
N HIS A 228 27.36 11.03 -7.25
CA HIS A 228 27.31 10.09 -6.13
C HIS A 228 27.00 8.65 -6.59
N HIS A 229 26.16 8.51 -7.62
CA HIS A 229 25.65 7.23 -8.11
C HIS A 229 25.77 7.13 -9.64
N PRO A 230 27.01 7.01 -10.18
CA PRO A 230 27.26 7.11 -11.63
C PRO A 230 26.59 5.99 -12.44
N ASP A 231 26.43 4.80 -11.87
CA ASP A 231 25.77 3.66 -12.53
C ASP A 231 24.29 3.92 -12.84
N PHE A 232 23.69 4.91 -12.17
CA PHE A 232 22.29 5.32 -12.33
C PHE A 232 22.16 6.68 -13.01
N ALA A 233 23.24 7.19 -13.62
CA ALA A 233 23.24 8.47 -14.31
C ALA A 233 22.09 8.64 -15.33
N PRO A 234 21.72 7.63 -16.15
CA PRO A 234 20.59 7.76 -17.08
C PRO A 234 19.26 8.00 -16.35
N ASP A 235 19.04 7.30 -15.23
CA ASP A 235 17.82 7.42 -14.43
C ASP A 235 17.72 8.79 -13.75
N TRP A 236 18.81 9.26 -13.12
CA TRP A 236 18.83 10.57 -12.47
C TRP A 236 18.59 11.72 -13.44
N LEU A 237 19.17 11.63 -14.65
CA LEU A 237 18.96 12.63 -15.68
C LEU A 237 17.55 12.54 -16.29
N GLY A 238 16.95 11.35 -16.38
CA GLY A 238 15.55 11.18 -16.75
C GLY A 238 14.59 11.81 -15.73
N LEU A 239 14.81 11.54 -14.44
CA LEU A 239 14.07 12.15 -13.34
C LEU A 239 14.25 13.67 -13.29
N ALA A 240 15.47 14.19 -13.52
CA ALA A 240 15.71 15.62 -13.65
C ALA A 240 14.91 16.24 -14.80
N ALA A 241 14.73 15.53 -15.91
CA ALA A 241 13.89 16.00 -17.01
C ALA A 241 12.40 16.07 -16.63
N ARG A 242 11.89 15.07 -15.90
CA ARG A 242 10.50 15.05 -15.41
C ARG A 242 10.23 16.19 -14.41
N SER A 243 11.14 16.43 -13.47
CA SER A 243 11.07 17.58 -12.57
C SER A 243 11.11 18.93 -13.32
N ALA A 244 11.98 19.06 -14.34
CA ALA A 244 12.03 20.26 -15.17
C ALA A 244 10.72 20.49 -15.94
N LEU A 245 10.13 19.41 -16.48
CA LEU A 245 8.84 19.45 -17.15
C LEU A 245 7.74 19.96 -16.22
N ALA A 246 7.68 19.44 -15.00
CA ALA A 246 6.71 19.84 -13.98
C ALA A 246 6.76 21.35 -13.65
N LYS A 247 7.94 21.97 -13.78
CA LYS A 247 8.13 23.41 -13.60
C LYS A 247 8.01 24.23 -14.89
N GLY A 248 7.69 23.59 -16.02
CA GLY A 248 7.57 24.23 -17.33
C GLY A 248 8.90 24.60 -17.99
N ASP A 249 10.03 24.07 -17.51
CA ASP A 249 11.35 24.30 -18.12
C ASP A 249 11.58 23.35 -19.30
N GLN A 250 11.06 23.76 -20.46
CA GLN A 250 11.16 23.02 -21.72
C GLN A 250 12.62 22.75 -22.14
N LEU A 251 13.51 23.74 -21.99
CA LEU A 251 14.91 23.62 -22.40
C LEU A 251 15.69 22.72 -21.42
N GLY A 252 15.43 22.84 -20.13
CA GLY A 252 15.94 21.94 -19.09
C GLY A 252 15.53 20.50 -19.37
N THR A 253 14.25 20.26 -19.63
CA THR A 253 13.69 18.94 -19.97
C THR A 253 14.46 18.29 -21.13
N ILE A 254 14.60 19.00 -22.25
CA ILE A 254 15.32 18.51 -23.43
C ILE A 254 16.79 18.24 -23.11
N ARG A 255 17.46 19.17 -22.41
CA ARG A 255 18.87 19.05 -22.04
C ARG A 255 19.12 17.79 -21.19
N HIS A 256 18.26 17.54 -20.21
CA HIS A 256 18.37 16.40 -19.30
C HIS A 256 18.07 15.08 -20.01
N LEU A 257 17.02 14.99 -20.85
CA LEU A 257 16.76 13.80 -21.68
C LEU A 257 17.92 13.46 -22.61
N ARG A 258 18.51 14.47 -23.28
CA ARG A 258 19.74 14.26 -24.08
C ARG A 258 20.91 13.81 -23.21
N GLY A 259 20.98 14.26 -21.96
CA GLY A 259 21.94 13.77 -20.98
C GLY A 259 21.73 12.28 -20.68
N ALA A 260 20.50 11.90 -20.35
CA ALA A 260 20.11 10.53 -20.03
C ALA A 260 20.47 9.57 -21.17
N LEU A 261 20.03 9.87 -22.40
CA LEU A 261 20.29 9.04 -23.58
C LEU A 261 21.78 8.92 -23.91
N ARG A 262 22.58 9.98 -23.68
CA ARG A 262 24.04 9.93 -23.87
C ARG A 262 24.74 9.00 -22.88
N HIS A 263 24.27 8.95 -21.64
CA HIS A 263 24.82 8.07 -20.61
C HIS A 263 24.24 6.65 -20.66
N ALA A 264 23.18 6.43 -21.44
CA ALA A 264 22.37 5.24 -21.33
C ALA A 264 23.14 3.95 -21.63
N GLY A 265 24.11 3.93 -22.55
CA GLY A 265 24.93 2.73 -22.79
C GLY A 265 24.09 1.45 -22.93
N HIS A 266 24.30 0.47 -22.04
CA HIS A 266 23.51 -0.77 -21.96
C HIS A 266 22.13 -0.58 -21.27
N SER A 267 21.93 0.50 -20.53
CA SER A 267 20.67 0.93 -19.87
C SER A 267 19.81 1.83 -20.78
N ALA A 268 19.91 1.66 -22.10
CA ALA A 268 19.17 2.44 -23.09
C ALA A 268 17.64 2.36 -22.92
N GLU A 269 17.14 1.26 -22.36
CA GLU A 269 15.73 1.04 -22.08
C GLU A 269 15.19 2.03 -21.04
N ARG A 270 15.86 2.18 -19.90
CA ARG A 270 15.43 3.11 -18.84
C ARG A 270 15.40 4.57 -19.29
N ALA A 271 16.41 4.99 -20.05
CA ALA A 271 16.44 6.35 -20.60
C ALA A 271 15.29 6.59 -21.61
N ARG A 272 14.81 5.54 -22.29
CA ARG A 272 13.64 5.61 -23.17
C ARG A 272 12.34 5.67 -22.38
N GLU A 273 12.21 4.91 -21.30
CA GLU A 273 11.03 4.99 -20.41
C GLU A 273 10.79 6.42 -19.92
N HIS A 274 11.83 7.12 -19.47
CA HIS A 274 11.70 8.54 -19.07
C HIS A 274 11.33 9.46 -20.24
N LEU A 275 11.85 9.19 -21.45
CA LEU A 275 11.46 9.94 -22.65
C LEU A 275 9.99 9.72 -22.99
N GLU A 276 9.52 8.47 -22.94
CA GLU A 276 8.11 8.12 -23.17
C GLU A 276 7.20 8.82 -22.17
N THR A 277 7.51 8.74 -20.87
CA THR A 277 6.76 9.46 -19.83
C THR A 277 6.73 10.98 -20.08
N VAL A 278 7.85 11.60 -20.41
CA VAL A 278 7.89 13.03 -20.74
C VAL A 278 7.02 13.34 -21.96
N ARG A 279 7.04 12.50 -22.99
CA ARG A 279 6.22 12.70 -24.19
C ARG A 279 4.73 12.54 -23.90
N GLU A 280 4.33 11.59 -23.04
CA GLU A 280 2.93 11.41 -22.62
C GLU A 280 2.38 12.64 -21.88
N LEU A 281 3.23 13.32 -21.12
CA LEU A 281 2.86 14.48 -20.31
C LEU A 281 3.13 15.84 -21.00
N ALA A 282 3.83 15.85 -22.12
CA ALA A 282 4.25 17.06 -22.80
C ALA A 282 3.09 17.74 -23.55
N GLU A 283 2.97 19.05 -23.36
CA GLU A 283 2.12 19.91 -24.19
C GLU A 283 2.61 19.95 -25.66
N PRO A 284 1.74 20.26 -26.64
CA PRO A 284 2.07 20.25 -28.06
C PRO A 284 3.34 21.02 -28.44
N ASP A 285 3.57 22.18 -27.82
CA ASP A 285 4.75 23.00 -28.09
C ASP A 285 6.05 22.28 -27.69
N LEU A 286 6.04 21.57 -26.56
CA LEU A 286 7.20 20.80 -26.12
C LEU A 286 7.40 19.56 -27.00
N LEU A 287 6.33 18.88 -27.43
CA LEU A 287 6.42 17.76 -28.36
C LEU A 287 7.14 18.17 -29.66
N GLU A 288 6.81 19.34 -30.21
CA GLU A 288 7.48 19.84 -31.40
C GLU A 288 8.97 20.10 -31.15
N LEU A 289 9.33 20.65 -29.98
CA LEU A 289 10.73 20.86 -29.60
C LEU A 289 11.48 19.54 -29.41
N LEU A 290 10.86 18.52 -28.82
CA LEU A 290 11.44 17.19 -28.66
C LEU A 290 11.72 16.54 -30.02
N ASP A 291 10.78 16.61 -30.95
CA ASP A 291 10.93 16.09 -32.30
C ASP A 291 12.05 16.80 -33.07
N ARG A 292 12.13 18.14 -32.97
CA ARG A 292 13.22 18.94 -33.55
C ARG A 292 14.57 18.60 -32.91
N ALA A 293 14.59 18.24 -31.63
CA ALA A 293 15.79 17.81 -30.92
C ALA A 293 16.19 16.35 -31.23
N GLY A 294 15.39 15.61 -32.00
CA GLY A 294 15.63 14.21 -32.35
C GLY A 294 15.30 13.23 -31.22
N LEU A 295 14.49 13.65 -30.24
CA LEU A 295 14.04 12.85 -29.10
C LEU A 295 12.67 12.25 -29.41
N ARG A 296 12.67 11.08 -30.06
CA ARG A 296 11.46 10.35 -30.48
C ARG A 296 11.27 9.08 -29.69
#